data_AF-A0A3S0I9M3-F1
#
_entry.id   AF-A0A3S0I9M3-F1
#
_cell.length_a   1.000
_cell.length_b   1.000
_cell.length_c   1.000
_cell.angle_alpha   90.00
_cell.angle_beta   90.00
_cell.angle_gamma   90.00
#
_symmetry.space_group_name_H-M   'P 1'
#
loop_
_entity.id
_entity.type
_entity.pdbx_description
1 polymer ?
#
loop_
_entity_poly.entity_id
_entity_poly.type
_entity_poly.pdbx_seq_one_letter_code
_entity_poly.pdbx_strand_id
1 'polypeptide(L)'
;MLDAICMFDEDEPVTYSVFKFQKLSDADIERYRQSLICPQCHGKAYYRKASLDGKAACFGSRYHQANCKEFKPSQTKVREEQDAIEVNQLVVDSDALIIDFTKRPAIHHAAKASSNAASKEKSLQAAPEQSELREVEEPYKVDVESDKADISKTESKSQTQLPKDKRVSTQGLEKLLHSLLRGSELAESELWVYTDDKYRWRAKNLFVNFADAEPTENGAPRMYWGTVSHIDKAMQWLNPSDCRDVGVPIEEFQDSLFQRFNIKDRRDIEGAGIILFGKCFLNKDKTRKIIQLWGKDISRVFISKLDD
;
A
#
# COMPACT_ATOMS: atom_id res chain seq x y z
N MET A 1 -6.49 -17.46 -10.83
CA MET A 1 -6.09 -18.70 -10.14
C MET A 1 -7.30 -19.47 -9.66
N LEU A 2 -7.47 -20.69 -10.17
CA LEU A 2 -8.54 -21.62 -9.76
C LEU A 2 -8.10 -22.64 -8.71
N ASP A 3 -6.79 -22.90 -8.63
CA ASP A 3 -6.20 -23.87 -7.71
C ASP A 3 -5.05 -23.24 -6.93
N ALA A 4 -4.87 -23.65 -5.68
CA ALA A 4 -3.73 -23.30 -4.84
C ALA A 4 -3.16 -24.55 -4.17
N ILE A 5 -1.83 -24.59 -3.99
CA ILE A 5 -1.17 -25.63 -3.22
C ILE A 5 -1.18 -25.20 -1.76
N CYS A 6 -1.65 -26.06 -0.87
CA CYS A 6 -1.56 -25.87 0.57
C CYS A 6 -0.31 -26.58 1.10
N MET A 7 0.61 -25.81 1.67
CA MET A 7 1.85 -26.25 2.31
C MET A 7 1.71 -26.31 3.83
N PHE A 8 0.52 -26.61 4.35
CA PHE A 8 0.33 -26.70 5.81
C PHE A 8 1.10 -27.89 6.39
N ASP A 9 1.06 -29.01 5.66
CA ASP A 9 1.96 -30.14 5.85
C ASP A 9 3.00 -30.07 4.73
N GLU A 10 4.26 -29.85 5.07
CA GLU A 10 5.34 -29.70 4.09
C GLU A 10 5.68 -31.04 3.41
N ASP A 11 5.45 -32.16 4.10
CA ASP A 11 5.72 -33.50 3.61
C ASP A 11 4.59 -33.99 2.67
N GLU A 12 3.36 -33.51 2.87
CA GLU A 12 2.18 -33.87 2.08
C GLU A 12 1.42 -32.64 1.54
N PRO A 13 1.98 -31.90 0.55
CA PRO A 13 1.32 -30.74 -0.01
C PRO A 13 0.05 -31.11 -0.77
N VAL A 14 -1.06 -30.41 -0.48
CA VAL A 14 -2.37 -30.70 -1.08
C VAL A 14 -2.80 -29.58 -2.02
N THR A 15 -3.08 -29.91 -3.28
CA THR A 15 -3.68 -28.96 -4.23
C THR A 15 -5.19 -28.89 -4.05
N TYR A 16 -5.69 -27.71 -3.68
CA TYR A 16 -7.12 -27.43 -3.58
C TYR A 16 -7.59 -26.61 -4.77
N SER A 17 -8.73 -27.01 -5.33
CA SER A 17 -9.55 -26.10 -6.12
C SER A 17 -10.40 -25.23 -5.20
N VAL A 18 -10.79 -24.05 -5.67
CA VAL A 18 -11.69 -23.13 -4.91
C VAL A 18 -12.92 -23.87 -4.40
N PHE A 19 -13.55 -24.71 -5.22
CA PHE A 19 -14.75 -25.46 -4.86
C PHE A 19 -14.52 -26.47 -3.73
N LYS A 20 -13.34 -27.11 -3.68
CA LYS A 20 -12.98 -28.02 -2.59
C LYS A 20 -12.64 -27.24 -1.33
N PHE A 21 -11.87 -26.16 -1.45
CA PHE A 21 -11.44 -25.35 -0.33
C PHE A 21 -12.61 -24.66 0.38
N GLN A 22 -13.57 -24.12 -0.38
CA GLN A 22 -14.75 -23.46 0.17
C GLN A 22 -15.65 -24.40 0.98
N LYS A 23 -15.60 -25.72 0.73
CA LYS A 23 -16.40 -26.72 1.44
C LYS A 23 -15.76 -27.20 2.75
N LEU A 24 -14.52 -26.81 3.03
CA LEU A 24 -13.85 -27.10 4.29
C LEU A 24 -14.57 -26.40 5.45
N SER A 25 -14.35 -26.91 6.67
CA SER A 25 -14.83 -26.23 7.87
C SER A 25 -14.17 -24.85 8.01
N ASP A 26 -14.82 -23.91 8.72
CA ASP A 26 -14.20 -22.60 9.00
C ASP A 26 -12.84 -22.76 9.70
N ALA A 27 -12.70 -23.75 10.58
CA ALA A 27 -11.46 -24.04 11.30
C ALA A 27 -10.35 -24.54 10.35
N ASP A 28 -10.68 -25.42 9.41
CA ASP A 28 -9.72 -25.91 8.41
C ASP A 28 -9.32 -24.79 7.44
N ILE A 29 -10.27 -23.97 6.99
CA ILE A 29 -9.98 -22.80 6.17
C ILE A 29 -9.00 -21.86 6.89
N GLU A 30 -9.27 -21.56 8.16
CA GLU A 30 -8.40 -20.69 8.96
C GLU A 30 -6.99 -21.29 9.14
N ARG A 31 -6.91 -22.60 9.35
CA ARG A 31 -5.65 -23.33 9.49
C ARG A 31 -4.83 -23.33 8.19
N TYR A 32 -5.46 -23.55 7.04
CA TYR A 32 -4.78 -23.75 5.77
C TYR A 32 -4.55 -22.46 4.97
N ARG A 33 -5.38 -21.44 5.15
CA ARG A 33 -5.34 -20.23 4.30
C ARG A 33 -4.04 -19.44 4.34
N GLN A 34 -3.26 -19.58 5.42
CA GLN A 34 -1.95 -18.93 5.56
C GLN A 34 -0.83 -19.67 4.83
N SER A 35 -1.06 -20.92 4.44
CA SER A 35 -0.06 -21.81 3.82
C SER A 35 -0.35 -22.03 2.32
N LEU A 36 -1.09 -21.13 1.68
CA LEU A 36 -1.45 -21.25 0.27
C LEU A 36 -0.38 -20.65 -0.63
N ILE A 37 -0.04 -21.34 -1.72
CA ILE A 37 0.88 -20.86 -2.75
C ILE A 37 0.33 -21.10 -4.16
N CYS A 38 0.81 -20.30 -5.11
CA CYS A 38 0.51 -20.47 -6.53
C CYS A 38 1.15 -21.77 -7.06
N PRO A 39 0.41 -22.64 -7.76
CA PRO A 39 0.96 -23.88 -8.32
C PRO A 39 1.95 -23.66 -9.48
N GLN A 40 2.01 -22.46 -10.06
CA GLN A 40 2.86 -22.17 -11.22
C GLN A 40 4.18 -21.50 -10.83
N CYS A 41 4.14 -20.57 -9.86
CA CYS A 41 5.31 -19.77 -9.49
C CYS A 41 5.67 -19.86 -8.01
N HIS A 42 4.94 -20.65 -7.21
CA HIS A 42 5.10 -20.81 -5.77
C HIS A 42 5.01 -19.50 -4.96
N GLY A 43 4.52 -18.42 -5.58
CA GLY A 43 4.26 -17.16 -4.90
C GLY A 43 3.13 -17.32 -3.90
N LYS A 44 3.27 -16.70 -2.71
CA LYS A 44 2.26 -16.75 -1.64
C LYS A 44 0.89 -16.36 -2.16
N ALA A 45 -0.10 -17.18 -1.85
CA ALA A 45 -1.48 -16.98 -2.25
C ALA A 45 -2.37 -16.74 -1.03
N TYR A 46 -3.55 -16.17 -1.28
CA TYR A 46 -4.59 -15.97 -0.29
C TYR A 46 -5.91 -16.49 -0.83
N TYR A 47 -6.81 -16.84 0.08
CA TYR A 47 -8.18 -17.19 -0.23
C TYR A 47 -9.11 -16.02 0.06
N ARG A 48 -9.97 -15.68 -0.91
CA ARG A 48 -11.06 -14.69 -0.76
C ARG A 48 -12.40 -15.42 -0.78
N LYS A 49 -13.19 -15.22 0.28
CA LYS A 49 -14.56 -15.74 0.35
C LYS A 49 -15.46 -15.09 -0.71
N ALA A 50 -16.59 -15.75 -1.00
CA ALA A 50 -17.60 -15.16 -1.86
C ALA A 50 -18.11 -13.84 -1.25
N SER A 51 -18.30 -12.80 -2.07
CA SER A 51 -18.81 -11.51 -1.59
C SER A 51 -20.31 -11.58 -1.32
N LEU A 52 -20.81 -10.62 -0.56
CA LEU A 52 -22.25 -10.38 -0.43
C LEU A 52 -22.88 -9.98 -1.78
N ASP A 53 -22.13 -9.24 -2.61
CA ASP A 53 -22.56 -8.79 -3.94
C ASP A 53 -22.54 -9.88 -5.04
N GLY A 54 -22.32 -11.16 -4.67
CA GLY A 54 -22.38 -12.29 -5.60
C GLY A 54 -21.08 -12.65 -6.35
N LYS A 55 -19.94 -12.02 -6.03
CA LYS A 55 -18.64 -12.43 -6.57
C LYS A 55 -18.24 -13.78 -6.00
N ALA A 56 -17.93 -14.75 -6.87
CA ALA A 56 -17.52 -16.09 -6.46
C ALA A 56 -16.21 -16.08 -5.66
N ALA A 57 -16.05 -17.04 -4.74
CA ALA A 57 -14.80 -17.23 -4.02
C ALA A 57 -13.63 -17.45 -4.99
N CYS A 58 -12.42 -17.06 -4.60
CA CYS A 58 -11.24 -17.24 -5.45
C CYS A 58 -9.96 -17.36 -4.63
N PHE A 59 -8.93 -17.92 -5.27
CA PHE A 59 -7.55 -17.73 -4.85
C PHE A 59 -6.94 -16.55 -5.61
N GLY A 60 -6.10 -15.79 -4.93
CA GLY A 60 -5.31 -14.73 -5.54
C GLY A 60 -3.90 -14.68 -4.95
N SER A 61 -3.02 -13.89 -5.55
CA SER A 61 -1.67 -13.69 -5.05
C SER A 61 -1.16 -12.29 -5.41
N ARG A 62 -0.68 -11.57 -4.40
CA ARG A 62 0.08 -10.32 -4.61
C ARG A 62 1.53 -10.61 -5.05
N TYR A 63 1.98 -11.85 -4.88
CA TYR A 63 3.40 -12.26 -4.94
C TYR A 63 3.70 -13.17 -6.14
N HIS A 64 2.90 -13.08 -7.20
CA HIS A 64 3.23 -13.71 -8.47
C HIS A 64 4.58 -13.22 -9.00
N GLN A 65 5.40 -14.18 -9.47
CA GLN A 65 6.59 -13.91 -10.27
C GLN A 65 6.21 -13.32 -11.63
N ALA A 66 7.08 -12.50 -12.22
CA ALA A 66 6.79 -11.78 -13.47
C ALA A 66 6.45 -12.70 -14.66
N ASN A 67 6.99 -13.91 -14.69
CA ASN A 67 6.79 -14.90 -15.75
C ASN A 67 5.68 -15.93 -15.46
N CYS A 68 4.88 -15.73 -14.40
CA CYS A 68 3.85 -16.69 -14.01
C CYS A 68 2.64 -16.65 -14.95
N LYS A 69 2.13 -17.81 -15.39
CA LYS A 69 0.94 -17.88 -16.27
C LYS A 69 -0.34 -17.37 -15.63
N GLU A 70 -0.44 -17.52 -14.31
CA GLU A 70 -1.55 -16.97 -13.52
C GLU A 70 -1.39 -15.46 -13.25
N PHE A 71 -0.27 -14.87 -13.65
CA PHE A 71 0.00 -13.47 -13.41
C PHE A 71 -0.79 -12.57 -14.36
N LYS A 72 -1.73 -11.81 -13.79
CA LYS A 72 -2.48 -10.76 -14.48
C LYS A 72 -2.32 -9.48 -13.66
N PRO A 73 -1.33 -8.62 -13.97
CA PRO A 73 -1.09 -7.41 -13.19
C PRO A 73 -2.31 -6.49 -13.26
N SER A 74 -2.84 -6.12 -12.10
CA SER A 74 -3.83 -5.05 -11.98
C SER A 74 -3.14 -3.69 -12.10
N GLN A 75 -3.93 -2.64 -12.32
CA GLN A 75 -3.43 -1.26 -12.24
C GLN A 75 -2.83 -0.96 -10.85
N THR A 76 -3.41 -1.52 -9.78
CA THR A 76 -2.81 -1.48 -8.43
C THR A 76 -1.39 -1.99 -8.42
N LYS A 77 -1.13 -3.15 -9.05
CA LYS A 77 0.20 -3.76 -8.98
C LYS A 77 1.24 -2.97 -9.75
N VAL A 78 0.89 -2.47 -10.94
CA VAL A 78 1.79 -1.60 -11.71
C VAL A 78 2.16 -0.36 -10.89
N ARG A 79 1.17 0.22 -10.20
CA ARG A 79 1.40 1.36 -9.32
C ARG A 79 2.26 1.00 -8.11
N GLU A 80 2.04 -0.17 -7.51
CA GLU A 80 2.87 -0.65 -6.40
C GLU A 80 4.34 -0.79 -6.80
N GLU A 81 4.61 -1.33 -7.99
CA GLU A 81 5.97 -1.47 -8.54
C GLU A 81 6.62 -0.11 -8.79
N GLN A 82 5.87 0.84 -9.38
CA GLN A 82 6.35 2.21 -9.60
C GLN A 82 6.66 2.92 -8.27
N ASP A 83 5.76 2.83 -7.29
CA ASP A 83 5.94 3.39 -5.96
C ASP A 83 7.18 2.81 -5.25
N ALA A 84 7.47 1.52 -5.46
CA ALA A 84 8.66 0.87 -4.92
C ALA A 84 9.95 1.44 -5.51
N ILE A 85 10.00 1.62 -6.83
CA ILE A 85 11.15 2.24 -7.53
C ILE A 85 11.40 3.66 -6.99
N GLU A 86 10.34 4.46 -6.87
CA GLU A 86 10.46 5.84 -6.38
C GLU A 86 10.93 5.93 -4.93
N VAL A 87 10.49 5.02 -4.06
CA VAL A 87 10.95 4.99 -2.68
C VAL A 87 12.40 4.50 -2.57
N ASN A 88 12.83 3.53 -3.39
CA ASN A 88 14.23 3.12 -3.43
C ASN A 88 15.14 4.29 -3.84
N GLN A 89 14.73 5.05 -4.86
CA GLN A 89 15.46 6.26 -5.25
C GLN A 89 15.50 7.29 -4.11
N LEU A 90 14.39 7.48 -3.40
CA LEU A 90 14.31 8.36 -2.24
C LEU A 90 15.26 7.94 -1.11
N VAL A 91 15.37 6.64 -0.83
CA VAL A 91 16.28 6.09 0.20
C VAL A 91 17.74 6.45 -0.11
N VAL A 92 18.13 6.47 -1.39
CA VAL A 92 19.47 6.87 -1.83
C VAL A 92 19.66 8.40 -1.80
N ASP A 93 18.65 9.14 -2.22
CA ASP A 93 18.76 10.59 -2.46
C ASP A 93 18.41 11.46 -1.26
N SER A 94 17.77 10.92 -0.22
CA SER A 94 17.30 11.71 0.92
C SER A 94 18.16 11.47 2.16
N ASP A 95 18.40 12.53 2.92
CA ASP A 95 18.99 12.41 4.26
C ASP A 95 17.93 12.04 5.31
N ALA A 96 16.68 12.38 5.03
CA ALA A 96 15.54 12.10 5.88
C ALA A 96 14.22 12.00 5.10
N LEU A 97 13.26 11.30 5.71
CA LEU A 97 11.89 11.14 5.28
C LEU A 97 10.94 11.63 6.37
N ILE A 98 9.93 12.40 6.01
CA ILE A 98 8.78 12.72 6.87
C ILE A 98 7.58 11.89 6.41
N ILE A 99 6.93 11.22 7.35
CA ILE A 99 5.66 10.53 7.11
C ILE A 99 4.53 11.55 7.30
N ASP A 100 3.83 11.85 6.21
CA ASP A 100 2.60 12.64 6.23
C ASP A 100 1.38 11.72 6.38
N PHE A 101 0.89 11.59 7.61
CA PHE A 101 -0.32 10.82 7.94
C PHE A 101 -1.61 11.45 7.40
N THR A 102 -1.58 12.72 7.00
CA THR A 102 -2.74 13.44 6.47
C THR A 102 -2.87 13.29 4.95
N LYS A 103 -1.78 12.88 4.27
CA LYS A 103 -1.76 12.66 2.83
C LYS A 103 -2.78 11.59 2.45
N ARG A 104 -3.83 12.01 1.76
CA ARG A 104 -4.84 11.10 1.24
C ARG A 104 -4.25 10.25 0.11
N PRO A 105 -4.72 9.01 -0.05
CA PRO A 105 -4.38 8.20 -1.21
C PRO A 105 -4.77 8.94 -2.48
N ALA A 106 -3.99 8.80 -3.55
CA ALA A 106 -4.35 9.44 -4.80
C ALA A 106 -5.64 8.78 -5.34
N ILE A 107 -6.77 9.51 -5.30
CA ILE A 107 -8.04 9.03 -5.85
C ILE A 107 -7.93 9.10 -7.37
N HIS A 108 -7.60 7.98 -8.01
CA HIS A 108 -7.69 7.87 -9.45
C HIS A 108 -9.08 7.32 -9.81
N HIS A 109 -9.99 8.22 -10.14
CA HIS A 109 -11.20 7.83 -10.85
C HIS A 109 -10.76 7.18 -12.17
N ALA A 110 -11.15 5.92 -12.37
CA ALA A 110 -11.19 5.32 -13.70
C ALA A 110 -12.15 6.17 -14.54
N ALA A 111 -11.60 7.18 -15.23
CA ALA A 111 -12.34 7.89 -16.25
C ALA A 111 -12.72 6.85 -17.30
N LYS A 112 -14.02 6.57 -17.39
CA LYS A 112 -14.64 5.88 -18.51
C LYS A 112 -14.28 6.65 -19.78
N ALA A 113 -13.21 6.27 -20.46
CA ALA A 113 -13.02 6.60 -21.86
C ALA A 113 -13.95 5.68 -22.66
N SER A 114 -15.23 6.06 -22.74
CA SER A 114 -16.17 5.45 -23.67
C SER A 114 -17.33 6.40 -23.98
N SER A 115 -17.08 7.32 -24.91
CA SER A 115 -18.05 7.70 -25.96
C SER A 115 -17.41 8.76 -26.87
N ASN A 116 -16.85 8.32 -27.99
CA ASN A 116 -17.12 8.90 -29.31
C ASN A 116 -16.19 8.24 -30.34
N ALA A 117 -16.53 7.02 -30.74
CA ALA A 117 -15.97 6.35 -31.92
C ALA A 117 -17.05 5.49 -32.58
N ALA A 118 -17.97 6.16 -33.25
CA ALA A 118 -18.81 5.70 -34.36
C ALA A 118 -19.63 6.95 -34.74
N SER A 119 -19.66 7.47 -35.95
CA SER A 119 -19.45 6.87 -37.27
C SER A 119 -19.55 7.98 -38.30
N LYS A 120 -18.63 8.05 -39.27
CA LYS A 120 -18.96 8.33 -40.68
C LYS A 120 -17.72 8.16 -41.55
N GLU A 121 -17.69 7.03 -42.25
CA GLU A 121 -16.90 6.85 -43.46
C GLU A 121 -17.64 7.41 -44.69
N LYS A 122 -16.81 7.76 -45.68
CA LYS A 122 -17.03 8.01 -47.11
C LYS A 122 -17.55 9.38 -47.54
N SER A 123 -16.61 10.17 -48.08
CA SER A 123 -16.58 10.50 -49.51
C SER A 123 -15.16 10.89 -49.95
N LEU A 124 -14.66 10.25 -51.01
CA LEU A 124 -13.43 10.62 -51.71
C LEU A 124 -13.65 11.89 -52.56
N GLN A 125 -12.62 12.73 -52.73
CA GLN A 125 -11.90 12.92 -54.01
C GLN A 125 -10.90 14.11 -54.00
N ALA A 126 -9.74 13.83 -54.60
CA ALA A 126 -8.82 14.70 -55.35
C ALA A 126 -7.94 15.75 -54.65
N ALA A 127 -6.63 15.51 -54.74
CA ALA A 127 -5.51 16.47 -54.69
C ALA A 127 -5.48 17.30 -56.02
N PRO A 128 -4.59 18.31 -56.26
CA PRO A 128 -3.15 18.33 -55.92
C PRO A 128 -2.54 19.69 -55.48
N GLU A 129 -1.30 19.57 -54.98
CA GLU A 129 -0.14 20.49 -55.05
C GLU A 129 -0.33 22.03 -55.03
N GLN A 130 0.38 22.72 -54.13
CA GLN A 130 1.59 23.49 -54.48
C GLN A 130 2.24 24.20 -53.27
N SER A 131 3.56 24.31 -53.40
CA SER A 131 4.56 25.10 -52.67
C SER A 131 4.20 26.57 -52.43
N GLU A 132 4.67 27.16 -51.33
CA GLU A 132 5.62 28.31 -51.37
C GLU A 132 5.98 28.83 -49.96
N LEU A 133 7.16 29.45 -49.91
CA LEU A 133 7.91 30.01 -48.79
C LEU A 133 7.30 31.32 -48.24
N ARG A 134 7.64 31.65 -46.98
CA ARG A 134 8.04 32.97 -46.43
C ARG A 134 8.09 32.85 -44.88
N GLU A 135 9.24 32.91 -44.19
CA GLU A 135 10.00 34.13 -43.78
C GLU A 135 9.05 35.17 -43.12
N VAL A 136 9.16 35.56 -41.83
CA VAL A 136 10.19 36.45 -41.26
C VAL A 136 9.89 36.70 -39.75
N GLU A 137 10.96 36.76 -38.94
CA GLU A 137 11.23 37.52 -37.69
C GLU A 137 10.56 37.25 -36.31
N GLU A 138 11.43 36.86 -35.36
CA GLU A 138 11.48 37.45 -34.01
C GLU A 138 12.04 38.89 -34.05
N PRO A 139 11.82 39.70 -33.00
CA PRO A 139 12.94 39.87 -32.06
C PRO A 139 12.55 40.00 -30.59
N TYR A 140 13.43 39.42 -29.76
CA TYR A 140 13.70 39.76 -28.36
C TYR A 140 13.77 41.28 -28.10
N LYS A 141 13.27 41.70 -26.93
CA LYS A 141 13.90 42.76 -26.14
C LYS A 141 13.88 42.45 -24.64
N VAL A 142 15.08 42.56 -24.09
CA VAL A 142 15.50 42.56 -22.69
C VAL A 142 15.36 43.99 -22.13
N ASP A 143 15.26 44.09 -20.80
CA ASP A 143 15.83 45.12 -19.90
C ASP A 143 14.79 45.59 -18.85
N VAL A 144 15.07 46.00 -17.61
CA VAL A 144 16.15 45.90 -16.60
C VAL A 144 15.52 46.54 -15.33
N GLU A 145 15.85 45.98 -14.15
CA GLU A 145 15.90 46.53 -12.76
C GLU A 145 15.01 47.69 -12.27
N SER A 146 14.49 47.56 -11.05
CA SER A 146 14.86 48.46 -9.93
C SER A 146 14.29 47.98 -8.59
N ASP A 147 15.16 48.00 -7.58
CA ASP A 147 14.91 47.82 -6.15
C ASP A 147 13.85 48.77 -5.54
N LYS A 148 13.20 48.31 -4.46
CA LYS A 148 13.16 49.03 -3.16
C LYS A 148 12.66 48.15 -2.01
N ALA A 149 13.42 48.22 -0.91
CA ALA A 149 13.16 47.62 0.38
C ALA A 149 11.99 48.25 1.13
N ASP A 150 11.34 47.48 2.02
CA ASP A 150 10.91 48.02 3.31
C ASP A 150 10.87 46.95 4.41
N ILE A 151 11.21 47.41 5.61
CA ILE A 151 11.46 46.70 6.85
C ILE A 151 10.16 46.58 7.64
N SER A 152 9.83 45.40 8.17
CA SER A 152 9.04 45.34 9.41
C SER A 152 9.44 44.13 10.25
N LYS A 153 9.83 44.45 11.50
CA LYS A 153 10.18 43.55 12.59
C LYS A 153 8.91 43.00 13.22
N THR A 154 8.78 41.68 13.37
CA THR A 154 7.98 41.10 14.47
C THR A 154 8.48 39.70 14.86
N GLU A 155 9.00 39.63 16.08
CA GLU A 155 8.93 38.54 17.07
C GLU A 155 9.20 37.08 16.64
N SER A 156 10.43 36.66 16.90
CA SER A 156 10.91 35.27 16.87
C SER A 156 10.22 34.39 17.93
N LYS A 157 9.21 33.61 17.53
CA LYS A 157 8.87 32.36 18.23
C LYS A 157 9.76 31.25 17.67
N SER A 158 10.48 30.57 18.56
CA SER A 158 11.38 29.46 18.25
C SER A 158 10.64 28.32 17.55
N GLN A 159 10.65 28.33 16.22
CA GLN A 159 10.51 27.14 15.40
C GLN A 159 11.87 26.45 15.39
N THR A 160 11.93 25.21 15.85
CA THR A 160 13.09 24.36 15.60
C THR A 160 13.12 24.08 14.09
N GLN A 161 13.79 24.94 13.34
CA GLN A 161 13.97 24.78 11.90
C GLN A 161 14.75 23.49 11.66
N LEU A 162 14.16 22.60 10.85
CA LEU A 162 14.89 21.51 10.21
C LEU A 162 16.13 22.13 9.51
N PRO A 163 17.34 21.55 9.65
CA PRO A 163 18.55 22.13 9.07
C PRO A 163 18.40 22.31 7.56
N LYS A 164 18.66 23.53 7.07
CA LYS A 164 18.41 23.97 5.68
C LYS A 164 19.20 23.22 4.58
N ASP A 165 20.19 22.41 4.96
CA ASP A 165 21.04 21.65 4.02
C ASP A 165 20.68 20.16 3.88
N LYS A 166 19.59 19.70 4.52
CA LYS A 166 19.18 18.29 4.41
C LYS A 166 18.17 18.09 3.29
N ARG A 167 18.40 17.11 2.42
CA ARG A 167 17.41 16.61 1.45
C ARG A 167 16.36 15.84 2.23
N VAL A 168 15.29 16.53 2.63
CA VAL A 168 14.16 15.94 3.34
C VAL A 168 13.02 15.71 2.37
N SER A 169 12.58 14.46 2.24
CA SER A 169 11.43 14.08 1.43
C SER A 169 10.20 13.83 2.31
N THR A 170 9.00 13.98 1.76
CA THR A 170 7.74 13.74 2.48
C THR A 170 6.89 12.73 1.71
N GLN A 171 6.48 11.64 2.37
CA GLN A 171 5.64 10.60 1.76
C GLN A 171 4.45 10.21 2.64
N GLY A 172 3.40 9.75 2.00
CA GLY A 172 2.20 9.22 2.65
C GLY A 172 2.26 7.70 2.78
N LEU A 173 1.36 7.15 3.60
CA LEU A 173 1.32 5.71 3.92
C LEU A 173 1.09 4.80 2.71
N GLU A 174 0.37 5.26 1.68
CA GLU A 174 0.11 4.49 0.46
C GLU A 174 1.40 4.06 -0.23
N LYS A 175 2.24 5.03 -0.61
CA LYS A 175 3.50 4.79 -1.31
C LYS A 175 4.48 3.97 -0.46
N LEU A 176 4.53 4.24 0.85
CA LEU A 176 5.39 3.47 1.76
C LEU A 176 4.95 2.01 1.85
N LEU A 177 3.64 1.73 2.00
CA LEU A 177 3.12 0.36 2.00
C LEU A 177 3.42 -0.35 0.69
N HIS A 178 3.13 0.29 -0.44
CA HIS A 178 3.37 -0.27 -1.77
C HIS A 178 4.83 -0.68 -1.96
N SER A 179 5.74 0.23 -1.58
CA SER A 179 7.16 0.01 -1.60
C SER A 179 7.58 -1.20 -0.75
N LEU A 180 7.11 -1.28 0.50
CA LEU A 180 7.42 -2.38 1.42
C LEU A 180 6.89 -3.73 0.91
N LEU A 181 5.67 -3.78 0.37
CA LEU A 181 5.08 -4.99 -0.19
C LEU A 181 5.84 -5.53 -1.41
N ARG A 182 6.59 -4.67 -2.10
CA ARG A 182 7.40 -5.02 -3.28
C ARG A 182 8.87 -5.26 -2.96
N GLY A 183 9.24 -5.26 -1.68
CA GLY A 183 10.60 -5.59 -1.23
C GLY A 183 11.58 -4.45 -1.46
N SER A 184 11.16 -3.21 -1.23
CA SER A 184 12.11 -2.09 -1.17
C SER A 184 13.08 -2.21 0.00
N GLU A 185 14.19 -1.48 -0.09
CA GLU A 185 15.21 -1.44 0.96
C GLU A 185 14.81 -0.52 2.13
N LEU A 186 13.61 0.08 2.11
CA LEU A 186 13.17 1.05 3.10
C LEU A 186 13.26 0.50 4.53
N ALA A 187 12.75 -0.71 4.77
CA ALA A 187 12.73 -1.34 6.09
C ALA A 187 14.10 -1.85 6.55
N GLU A 188 15.13 -1.80 5.71
CA GLU A 188 16.50 -2.19 6.08
C GLU A 188 17.44 -0.97 6.11
N SER A 189 16.99 0.16 5.56
CA SER A 189 17.79 1.37 5.42
C SER A 189 18.08 2.09 6.74
N GLU A 190 19.18 2.85 6.72
CA GLU A 190 19.54 3.80 7.78
C GLU A 190 18.84 5.16 7.62
N LEU A 191 17.89 5.32 6.70
CA LEU A 191 17.23 6.61 6.47
C LEU A 191 16.60 7.14 7.78
N TRP A 192 16.80 8.43 8.08
CA TRP A 192 16.11 9.05 9.21
C TRP A 192 14.65 9.29 8.85
N VAL A 193 13.73 8.78 9.66
CA VAL A 193 12.29 8.90 9.44
C VAL A 193 11.65 9.66 10.59
N TYR A 194 10.85 10.67 10.26
CA TYR A 194 10.09 11.49 11.18
C TYR A 194 8.61 11.12 11.11
N THR A 195 7.99 10.84 12.25
CA THR A 195 6.52 10.64 12.34
C THR A 195 5.82 11.88 12.88
N ASP A 196 6.56 12.80 13.47
CA ASP A 196 6.14 14.13 13.89
C ASP A 196 7.38 15.02 14.08
N ASP A 197 7.20 16.24 14.54
CA ASP A 197 8.27 17.21 14.75
C ASP A 197 9.24 16.83 15.88
N LYS A 198 8.83 15.90 16.76
CA LYS A 198 9.56 15.57 18.00
C LYS A 198 10.36 14.28 17.86
N TYR A 199 9.81 13.27 17.21
CA TYR A 199 10.36 11.94 17.19
C TYR A 199 10.88 11.55 15.81
N ARG A 200 12.08 10.95 15.80
CA ARG A 200 12.72 10.37 14.62
C ARG A 200 13.28 8.99 14.92
N TRP A 201 13.36 8.16 13.90
CA TRP A 201 13.87 6.79 13.96
C TRP A 201 14.76 6.51 12.75
N ARG A 202 15.62 5.51 12.86
CA ARG A 202 16.16 4.86 11.66
C ARG A 202 15.06 4.01 11.05
N ALA A 203 14.92 4.02 9.73
CA ALA A 203 13.86 3.29 9.02
C ALA A 203 13.85 1.80 9.40
N LYS A 204 15.03 1.16 9.47
CA LYS A 204 15.18 -0.23 9.94
C LYS A 204 14.66 -0.54 11.35
N ASN A 205 14.59 0.48 12.20
CA ASN A 205 14.08 0.34 13.55
C ASN A 205 12.61 0.77 13.65
N LEU A 206 12.02 1.30 12.59
CA LEU A 206 10.66 1.84 12.56
C LEU A 206 9.71 0.92 11.80
N PHE A 207 10.07 0.47 10.60
CA PHE A 207 9.23 -0.37 9.75
C PHE A 207 9.47 -1.85 10.08
N VAL A 208 8.43 -2.55 10.49
CA VAL A 208 8.50 -3.94 10.95
C VAL A 208 7.41 -4.74 10.24
N ASN A 209 7.78 -5.85 9.59
CA ASN A 209 6.78 -6.75 9.02
C ASN A 209 5.98 -7.41 10.16
N PHE A 210 4.69 -7.70 9.97
CA PHE A 210 3.90 -8.40 10.99
C PHE A 210 4.50 -9.74 11.43
N ALA A 211 5.16 -10.47 10.52
CA ALA A 211 5.85 -11.72 10.85
C ALA A 211 6.96 -11.54 11.90
N ASP A 212 7.59 -10.35 11.92
CA ASP A 212 8.70 -10.01 12.81
C ASP A 212 8.26 -9.11 13.98
N ALA A 213 6.93 -8.94 14.18
CA ALA A 213 6.41 -8.08 15.21
C ALA A 213 6.79 -8.59 16.60
N GLU A 214 7.37 -7.72 17.43
CA GLU A 214 7.68 -7.99 18.83
C GLU A 214 7.34 -6.78 19.71
N PRO A 215 6.91 -6.98 20.97
CA PRO A 215 6.79 -5.89 21.93
C PRO A 215 8.12 -5.18 22.13
N THR A 216 8.10 -3.86 22.09
CA THR A 216 9.29 -3.04 22.38
C THR A 216 9.46 -2.87 23.88
N GLU A 217 10.70 -2.90 24.38
CA GLU A 217 10.99 -2.80 25.82
C GLU A 217 10.39 -1.55 26.49
N ASN A 218 10.42 -0.42 25.78
CA ASN A 218 9.88 0.85 26.24
C ASN A 218 8.44 1.13 25.74
N GLY A 219 7.81 0.15 25.08
CA GLY A 219 6.52 0.32 24.44
C GLY A 219 6.53 1.37 23.31
N ALA A 220 7.68 1.71 22.72
CA ALA A 220 7.72 2.62 21.59
C ALA A 220 6.93 2.06 20.40
N PRO A 221 6.12 2.89 19.72
CA PRO A 221 5.39 2.47 18.53
C PRO A 221 6.32 2.18 17.35
N ARG A 222 5.80 1.40 16.39
CA ARG A 222 6.43 1.02 15.12
C ARG A 222 5.42 1.14 13.98
N MET A 223 5.93 1.20 12.75
CA MET A 223 5.17 1.07 11.51
C MET A 223 5.08 -0.41 11.13
N TYR A 224 3.99 -1.07 11.51
CA TYR A 224 3.76 -2.47 11.18
C TYR A 224 3.13 -2.60 9.80
N TRP A 225 3.61 -3.55 8.99
CA TRP A 225 3.14 -3.70 7.62
C TRP A 225 3.10 -5.16 7.15
N GLY A 226 2.30 -5.42 6.11
CA GLY A 226 2.17 -6.72 5.47
C GLY A 226 0.85 -6.86 4.74
N THR A 227 0.36 -8.09 4.59
CA THR A 227 -0.99 -8.36 4.05
C THR A 227 -1.91 -8.88 5.14
N VAL A 228 -3.21 -8.70 4.96
CA VAL A 228 -4.23 -9.27 5.84
C VAL A 228 -4.60 -10.65 5.33
N SER A 229 -4.44 -11.67 6.19
CA SER A 229 -4.89 -13.02 5.89
C SER A 229 -6.41 -13.05 5.89
N HIS A 230 -7.01 -12.54 6.97
CA HIS A 230 -8.44 -12.51 7.18
C HIS A 230 -8.87 -11.56 8.29
N ILE A 231 -10.18 -11.42 8.39
CA ILE A 231 -10.86 -10.70 9.46
C ILE A 231 -11.77 -11.68 10.21
N ASP A 232 -11.91 -11.50 11.51
CA ASP A 232 -12.76 -12.36 12.34
C ASP A 232 -14.25 -12.22 11.98
N LYS A 233 -15.09 -13.04 12.64
CA LYS A 233 -16.52 -13.10 12.30
C LYS A 233 -17.25 -11.79 12.57
N ALA A 234 -16.91 -11.10 13.66
CA ALA A 234 -17.49 -9.82 14.03
C ALA A 234 -16.86 -8.63 13.27
N MET A 235 -15.84 -8.89 12.44
CA MET A 235 -15.09 -7.89 11.70
C MET A 235 -14.35 -6.86 12.59
N GLN A 236 -14.03 -7.24 13.82
CA GLN A 236 -13.41 -6.42 14.85
C GLN A 236 -11.91 -6.63 14.99
N TRP A 237 -11.35 -7.67 14.36
CA TRP A 237 -9.94 -8.05 14.44
C TRP A 237 -9.38 -8.37 13.06
N LEU A 238 -8.35 -7.62 12.65
CA LEU A 238 -7.57 -7.96 11.46
C LEU A 238 -6.46 -8.93 11.86
N ASN A 239 -6.34 -10.03 11.11
CA ASN A 239 -5.31 -11.03 11.30
C ASN A 239 -4.33 -10.98 10.12
N PRO A 240 -3.09 -10.51 10.33
CA PRO A 240 -2.09 -10.46 9.27
C PRO A 240 -1.74 -11.84 8.73
N SER A 241 -1.25 -11.88 7.49
CA SER A 241 -0.62 -13.06 6.90
C SER A 241 0.76 -13.31 7.51
N ASP A 242 1.30 -14.51 7.31
CA ASP A 242 2.64 -14.92 7.74
C ASP A 242 2.86 -15.00 9.27
N CYS A 243 1.82 -14.78 10.08
CA CYS A 243 1.85 -14.95 11.52
C CYS A 243 0.48 -15.43 12.04
N ARG A 244 0.49 -16.28 13.08
CA ARG A 244 -0.73 -16.84 13.71
C ARG A 244 -1.03 -16.24 15.08
N ASP A 245 -0.02 -15.65 15.70
CA ASP A 245 -0.03 -15.08 17.03
C ASP A 245 -0.27 -13.57 17.04
N VAL A 246 -0.25 -12.87 15.90
CA VAL A 246 -0.47 -11.41 15.81
C VAL A 246 -1.92 -11.09 15.46
N GLY A 247 -2.51 -10.09 16.13
CA GLY A 247 -3.81 -9.52 15.78
C GLY A 247 -3.86 -8.00 15.96
N VAL A 248 -4.67 -7.34 15.13
CA VAL A 248 -4.91 -5.90 15.19
C VAL A 248 -6.38 -5.64 15.53
N PRO A 249 -6.70 -5.26 16.79
CA PRO A 249 -8.06 -4.91 17.16
C PRO A 249 -8.46 -3.58 16.51
N ILE A 250 -9.62 -3.58 15.87
CA ILE A 250 -10.20 -2.41 15.20
C ILE A 250 -11.59 -2.07 15.71
N GLU A 251 -12.14 -2.83 16.67
CA GLU A 251 -13.49 -2.65 17.24
C GLU A 251 -13.83 -1.18 17.54
N GLU A 252 -12.92 -0.47 18.21
CA GLU A 252 -13.17 0.91 18.65
C GLU A 252 -13.29 1.95 17.53
N PHE A 253 -12.78 1.65 16.33
CA PHE A 253 -12.76 2.58 15.19
C PHE A 253 -13.23 1.90 13.89
N GLN A 254 -13.92 0.77 13.99
CA GLN A 254 -14.31 -0.11 12.90
C GLN A 254 -15.11 0.65 11.82
N ASP A 255 -16.18 1.33 12.23
CA ASP A 255 -17.08 2.04 11.30
C ASP A 255 -16.34 3.13 10.52
N SER A 256 -15.52 3.92 11.21
CA SER A 256 -14.73 4.99 10.59
C SER A 256 -13.66 4.44 9.64
N LEU A 257 -13.04 3.32 10.00
CA LEU A 257 -12.08 2.62 9.15
C LEU A 257 -12.77 2.10 7.88
N PHE A 258 -13.91 1.44 8.03
CA PHE A 258 -14.64 0.82 6.93
C PHE A 258 -15.19 1.87 5.97
N GLN A 259 -15.71 2.98 6.51
CA GLN A 259 -16.13 4.12 5.71
C GLN A 259 -14.96 4.71 4.92
N ARG A 260 -13.80 4.92 5.57
CA ARG A 260 -12.61 5.52 4.94
C ARG A 260 -12.09 4.69 3.77
N PHE A 261 -12.08 3.37 3.89
CA PHE A 261 -11.53 2.46 2.89
C PHE A 261 -12.59 1.77 2.02
N ASN A 262 -13.87 2.15 2.15
CA ASN A 262 -15.00 1.55 1.45
C ASN A 262 -14.98 0.01 1.55
N ILE A 263 -14.90 -0.47 2.79
CA ILE A 263 -14.95 -1.89 3.16
C ILE A 263 -16.40 -2.22 3.48
N LYS A 264 -16.97 -3.17 2.72
CA LYS A 264 -18.36 -3.60 2.86
C LYS A 264 -18.48 -5.01 3.43
N ASP A 265 -17.50 -5.86 3.12
CA ASP A 265 -17.48 -7.23 3.59
C ASP A 265 -16.04 -7.74 3.81
N ARG A 266 -15.92 -9.01 4.23
CA ARG A 266 -14.63 -9.64 4.50
C ARG A 266 -13.74 -9.75 3.27
N ARG A 267 -14.33 -9.90 2.08
CA ARG A 267 -13.62 -10.09 0.82
C ARG A 267 -12.82 -8.84 0.44
N ASP A 268 -13.25 -7.66 0.86
CA ASP A 268 -12.51 -6.41 0.65
C ASP A 268 -11.17 -6.37 1.41
N ILE A 269 -11.06 -7.13 2.50
CA ILE A 269 -9.90 -7.16 3.40
C ILE A 269 -8.99 -8.36 3.14
N GLU A 270 -9.55 -9.52 2.81
CA GLU A 270 -8.78 -10.75 2.59
C GLU A 270 -7.76 -10.57 1.44
N GLY A 271 -6.47 -10.62 1.78
CA GLY A 271 -5.34 -10.37 0.88
C GLY A 271 -4.99 -8.89 0.68
N ALA A 272 -5.69 -7.95 1.32
CA ALA A 272 -5.36 -6.52 1.25
C ALA A 272 -3.98 -6.22 1.88
N GLY A 273 -3.26 -5.25 1.35
CA GLY A 273 -2.08 -4.70 2.00
C GLY A 273 -2.48 -3.79 3.16
N ILE A 274 -1.72 -3.77 4.24
CA ILE A 274 -1.95 -2.85 5.36
C ILE A 274 -0.63 -2.35 5.94
N ILE A 275 -0.61 -1.07 6.30
CA ILE A 275 0.43 -0.45 7.14
C ILE A 275 -0.25 0.34 8.26
N LEU A 276 0.30 0.29 9.47
CA LEU A 276 -0.21 1.08 10.59
C LEU A 276 0.89 1.47 11.60
N PHE A 277 0.77 2.65 12.18
CA PHE A 277 1.60 3.07 13.31
C PHE A 277 0.96 2.64 14.63
N GLY A 278 1.60 1.72 15.36
CA GLY A 278 0.98 1.11 16.52
C GLY A 278 1.97 0.64 17.57
N LYS A 279 1.45 0.25 18.73
CA LYS A 279 2.18 -0.40 19.81
C LYS A 279 1.93 -1.90 19.78
N CYS A 280 2.98 -2.70 19.89
CA CYS A 280 2.86 -4.15 20.07
C CYS A 280 3.00 -4.51 21.55
N PHE A 281 2.13 -5.39 22.05
CA PHE A 281 2.21 -5.97 23.38
C PHE A 281 1.67 -7.39 23.37
N LEU A 282 2.05 -8.19 24.37
CA LEU A 282 1.48 -9.52 24.57
C LEU A 282 0.11 -9.41 25.23
N ASN A 283 -0.82 -10.29 24.84
CA ASN A 283 -2.04 -10.51 25.60
C ASN A 283 -1.72 -11.02 27.02
N LYS A 284 -2.72 -11.04 27.90
CA LYS A 284 -2.56 -11.44 29.31
C LYS A 284 -1.89 -12.82 29.46
N ASP A 285 -2.25 -13.75 28.58
CA ASP A 285 -1.75 -15.13 28.61
C ASP A 285 -0.42 -15.33 27.88
N LYS A 286 0.14 -14.26 27.28
CA LYS A 286 1.38 -14.28 26.47
C LYS A 286 1.37 -15.27 25.30
N THR A 287 0.20 -15.59 24.79
CA THR A 287 -0.01 -16.49 23.65
C THR A 287 -0.18 -15.76 22.33
N ARG A 288 -0.48 -14.45 22.37
CA ARG A 288 -0.71 -13.63 21.19
C ARG A 288 -0.13 -12.24 21.37
N LYS A 289 0.37 -11.67 20.28
CA LYS A 289 0.80 -10.29 20.14
C LYS A 289 -0.37 -9.45 19.61
N ILE A 290 -0.60 -8.32 20.24
CA ILE A 290 -1.66 -7.38 19.90
C ILE A 290 -0.99 -6.10 19.46
N ILE A 291 -1.32 -5.65 18.25
CA ILE A 291 -0.84 -4.36 17.74
C ILE A 291 -2.00 -3.36 17.80
N GLN A 292 -1.93 -2.43 18.74
CA GLN A 292 -2.93 -1.40 18.92
C GLN A 292 -2.54 -0.12 18.19
N LEU A 293 -3.48 0.45 17.43
CA LEU A 293 -3.32 1.70 16.70
C LEU A 293 -2.93 2.84 17.65
N TRP A 294 -1.86 3.56 17.32
CA TRP A 294 -1.36 4.63 18.16
C TRP A 294 -2.34 5.79 18.25
N GLY A 295 -2.79 6.10 19.47
CA GLY A 295 -3.77 7.17 19.73
C GLY A 295 -5.16 6.90 19.16
N LYS A 296 -5.45 5.67 18.68
CA LYS A 296 -6.69 5.31 17.96
C LYS A 296 -6.96 6.20 16.74
N ASP A 297 -5.89 6.77 16.18
CA ASP A 297 -5.95 7.75 15.11
C ASP A 297 -5.91 7.05 13.75
N ILE A 298 -7.06 7.01 13.07
CA ILE A 298 -7.21 6.34 11.78
C ILE A 298 -6.36 6.96 10.65
N SER A 299 -5.81 8.18 10.83
CA SER A 299 -4.84 8.76 9.89
C SER A 299 -3.53 7.96 9.82
N ARG A 300 -3.26 7.17 10.87
CA ARG A 300 -2.04 6.38 11.03
C ARG A 300 -2.17 4.94 10.54
N VAL A 301 -3.23 4.63 9.81
CA VAL A 301 -3.44 3.34 9.14
C VAL A 301 -3.79 3.57 7.67
N PHE A 302 -3.28 2.70 6.82
CA PHE A 302 -3.64 2.64 5.41
C PHE A 302 -3.85 1.20 4.97
N ILE A 303 -4.94 0.96 4.22
CA ILE A 303 -5.30 -0.34 3.65
C ILE A 303 -5.34 -0.20 2.13
N SER A 304 -4.52 -1.01 1.44
CA SER A 304 -4.54 -1.16 -0.02
C SER A 304 -5.40 -2.37 -0.38
N LYS A 305 -6.62 -2.13 -0.86
CA LYS A 305 -7.51 -3.20 -1.33
C LYS A 305 -6.93 -3.87 -2.57
N LEU A 306 -7.38 -5.10 -2.83
CA LEU A 306 -7.14 -5.74 -4.11
C LEU A 306 -8.20 -5.28 -5.11
N ASP A 307 -7.76 -4.84 -6.29
CA ASP A 307 -8.66 -4.69 -7.42
C ASP A 307 -9.06 -6.09 -7.93
N ASP A 308 -10.32 -6.23 -8.35
CA ASP A 308 -10.82 -7.46 -8.98
C ASP A 308 -10.49 -7.50 -10.48
#